data_AF-A0A3D5WNW3-F1
#
_entry.id   AF-A0A3D5WNW3-F1
#
_cell.length_a   1.000
_cell.length_b   1.000
_cell.length_c   1.000
_cell.angle_alpha   90.00
_cell.angle_beta   90.00
_cell.angle_gamma   90.00
#
_symmetry.space_group_name_H-M   'P 1'
#
loop_
_entity.id
_entity.type
_entity.pdbx_description
1 polymer ?
#
loop_
_entity_poly.entity_id
_entity_poly.type
_entity_poly.pdbx_seq_one_letter_code
_entity_poly.pdbx_strand_id
1 'polypeptide(L)'
;MRNVKWFLASALLAAGILFGAGNHVDAASVKIDEKTFPDACVRASVDKYDINKDGILSDEERAKVTTFSYTDLRISQNHKEGSKIDFTGMQLFGNIHSLKLDLHYQAAGGIEKEWDYRGDNLSACFPKLESLYLRGNSKTKLDLTALKNSSLKYLVLENMPAQQMDLTPLSTTKLETLSLEDCKISALNLKPLTKMNLKKLYVINCTLKSIDVSPLKNTLQELWLGEPQQMYLSLGKECMQTKAKYKTLDLSQMKRLKRVYACGIPSLTKVTLKKGSQSASALKELHLYGTAIKSMNASGAIKLQRLFIGDKTSKLNISKCTQLTELGMINNATTNISIKSKSLQHIQYYGKKVKKLSFVNCPKLFSLRTACSTVNTLDLSHNKNLHYLDLSNKKTGKVIYPKVQTKGWSGYYELVDSYFANRYTRDMDIADGVYNVYTGYSSQGAVGTLDVSAWKVMNNYVRKRQITNEYTLHKGKNGVPKKLVINKKLRKADKKWIKKFAKKWHVKVVEK
;
A
#
# COMPACT_ATOMS: atom_id res chain seq x y z
N MET A 1 1.52 -26.74 67.14
CA MET A 1 0.46 -25.85 67.68
C MET A 1 0.11 -24.79 66.63
N ARG A 2 -1.02 -24.06 66.81
CA ARG A 2 -1.46 -22.77 66.21
C ARG A 2 -0.41 -21.99 65.37
N ASN A 3 -0.70 -21.24 64.29
CA ASN A 3 -1.93 -20.80 63.60
C ASN A 3 -1.50 -20.14 62.24
N VAL A 4 -2.30 -19.68 61.25
CA VAL A 4 -3.76 -19.56 60.97
C VAL A 4 -4.02 -20.01 59.50
N LYS A 5 -5.23 -19.85 58.94
CA LYS A 5 -5.54 -19.81 57.48
C LYS A 5 -5.47 -18.35 56.98
N TRP A 6 -5.46 -18.04 55.67
CA TRP A 6 -6.61 -17.84 54.75
C TRP A 6 -6.00 -17.36 53.41
N PHE A 7 -6.51 -17.60 52.18
CA PHE A 7 -7.58 -18.48 51.67
C PHE A 7 -7.45 -18.57 50.12
N LEU A 8 -8.11 -19.52 49.45
CA LEU A 8 -8.28 -19.55 47.99
C LEU A 8 -9.61 -20.25 47.62
N ALA A 9 -10.55 -19.52 47.02
CA ALA A 9 -11.86 -20.04 46.62
C ALA A 9 -11.90 -20.31 45.11
N SER A 10 -11.55 -21.54 44.72
CA SER A 10 -11.78 -22.06 43.36
C SER A 10 -13.20 -22.59 43.22
N ALA A 11 -13.87 -22.29 42.11
CA ALA A 11 -15.28 -22.64 41.91
C ALA A 11 -15.50 -24.15 41.77
N LEU A 12 -16.36 -24.70 42.63
CA LEU A 12 -16.99 -26.00 42.48
C LEU A 12 -18.49 -25.80 42.31
N LEU A 13 -19.00 -26.09 41.11
CA LEU A 13 -20.41 -26.40 40.86
C LEU A 13 -20.45 -27.80 40.26
N ALA A 14 -21.22 -28.69 40.88
CA ALA A 14 -20.99 -30.12 40.77
C ALA A 14 -21.68 -30.76 39.55
N ALA A 15 -20.93 -31.58 38.82
CA ALA A 15 -21.48 -32.57 37.91
C ALA A 15 -21.79 -33.86 38.68
N GLY A 16 -22.98 -33.94 39.29
CA GLY A 16 -23.46 -35.15 39.95
C GLY A 16 -24.03 -36.15 38.94
N ILE A 17 -23.19 -37.06 38.43
CA ILE A 17 -23.63 -38.13 37.51
C ILE A 17 -24.01 -39.37 38.34
N LEU A 18 -25.32 -39.63 38.42
CA LEU A 18 -25.86 -40.92 38.82
C LEU A 18 -26.10 -41.76 37.56
N PHE A 19 -25.61 -42.99 37.53
CA PHE A 19 -25.76 -43.88 36.38
C PHE A 19 -27.21 -44.40 36.27
N GLY A 20 -27.89 -44.03 35.19
CA GLY A 20 -29.13 -44.63 34.71
C GLY A 20 -29.02 -44.87 33.21
N ALA A 21 -29.47 -46.04 32.75
CA ALA A 21 -29.36 -46.41 31.33
C ALA A 21 -30.42 -45.71 30.48
N GLY A 22 -30.09 -45.38 29.23
CA GLY A 22 -31.08 -45.01 28.21
C GLY A 22 -31.39 -43.52 28.08
N ASN A 23 -30.37 -42.67 27.89
CA ASN A 23 -30.47 -41.45 27.08
C ASN A 23 -29.07 -41.01 26.63
N HIS A 24 -28.98 -40.33 25.48
CA HIS A 24 -27.77 -39.59 25.13
C HIS A 24 -27.65 -38.40 26.09
N VAL A 25 -26.53 -38.31 26.81
CA VAL A 25 -26.24 -37.17 27.69
C VAL A 25 -25.72 -36.04 26.80
N ASP A 26 -26.61 -35.13 26.42
CA ASP A 26 -26.26 -33.96 25.60
C ASP A 26 -25.12 -33.16 26.24
N ALA A 27 -24.07 -32.91 25.45
CA ALA A 27 -23.11 -31.87 25.77
C ALA A 27 -23.83 -30.51 25.72
N ALA A 28 -23.67 -29.73 26.79
CA ALA A 28 -24.62 -28.69 27.20
C ALA A 28 -25.32 -27.92 26.06
N SER A 29 -26.62 -28.15 25.94
CA SER A 29 -27.55 -27.41 25.07
C SER A 29 -27.65 -25.95 25.52
N VAL A 30 -27.31 -25.00 24.63
CA VAL A 30 -27.20 -23.57 24.98
C VAL A 30 -28.45 -22.84 24.49
N LYS A 31 -29.39 -22.59 25.42
CA LYS A 31 -30.65 -21.91 25.13
C LYS A 31 -30.45 -20.45 24.74
N ILE A 32 -31.24 -19.96 23.79
CA ILE A 32 -31.25 -18.53 23.40
C ILE A 32 -32.20 -17.75 24.33
N ASP A 33 -31.87 -17.74 25.63
CA ASP A 33 -32.66 -17.09 26.69
C ASP A 33 -31.90 -15.95 27.40
N GLU A 34 -32.62 -15.17 28.21
CA GLU A 34 -32.07 -14.02 28.95
C GLU A 34 -31.11 -14.42 30.07
N LYS A 35 -31.18 -15.67 30.54
CA LYS A 35 -30.23 -16.21 31.52
C LYS A 35 -28.86 -16.50 30.90
N THR A 36 -28.85 -16.89 29.63
CA THR A 36 -27.67 -17.31 28.88
C THR A 36 -27.04 -16.15 28.11
N PHE A 37 -27.88 -15.34 27.47
CA PHE A 37 -27.51 -14.12 26.75
C PHE A 37 -28.38 -12.95 27.25
N PRO A 38 -27.96 -12.22 28.30
CA PRO A 38 -28.79 -11.18 28.93
C PRO A 38 -29.24 -10.06 27.99
N ASP A 39 -28.44 -9.74 26.99
CA ASP A 39 -28.73 -8.68 26.04
C ASP A 39 -29.63 -9.16 24.87
N ALA A 40 -30.74 -8.47 24.65
CA ALA A 40 -31.68 -8.77 23.57
C ALA A 40 -31.06 -8.61 22.16
N CYS A 41 -30.13 -7.68 21.97
CA CYS A 41 -29.39 -7.53 20.73
C CYS A 41 -28.48 -8.75 20.48
N VAL A 42 -27.94 -9.35 21.53
CA VAL A 42 -27.12 -10.57 21.43
C VAL A 42 -27.98 -11.80 21.19
N ARG A 43 -29.14 -11.95 21.86
CA ARG A 43 -30.13 -13.00 21.54
C ARG A 43 -30.54 -12.95 20.06
N ALA A 44 -30.95 -11.77 19.59
CA ALA A 44 -31.27 -11.52 18.19
C ALA A 44 -30.07 -11.69 17.24
N SER A 45 -28.83 -11.75 17.74
CA SER A 45 -27.63 -12.02 16.93
C SER A 45 -27.28 -13.49 16.83
N VAL A 46 -27.52 -14.28 17.88
CA VAL A 46 -27.16 -15.70 17.93
C VAL A 46 -28.23 -16.62 17.36
N ASP A 47 -29.49 -16.17 17.32
CA ASP A 47 -30.58 -16.81 16.57
C ASP A 47 -30.16 -17.25 15.15
N LYS A 48 -29.36 -16.46 14.43
CA LYS A 48 -28.92 -16.80 13.05
C LYS A 48 -27.98 -18.03 12.97
N TYR A 49 -27.53 -18.55 14.11
CA TYR A 49 -26.70 -19.75 14.22
C TYR A 49 -27.49 -20.97 14.71
N ASP A 50 -28.70 -20.77 15.25
CA ASP A 50 -29.72 -21.80 15.39
C ASP A 50 -30.33 -22.02 13.99
N ILE A 51 -30.10 -23.21 13.45
CA ILE A 51 -30.45 -23.63 12.09
C ILE A 51 -31.73 -24.46 12.06
N ASN A 52 -32.00 -25.24 13.12
CA ASN A 52 -33.19 -26.11 13.20
C ASN A 52 -34.45 -25.39 13.74
N LYS A 53 -34.28 -24.22 14.37
CA LYS A 53 -35.29 -23.37 14.99
C LYS A 53 -36.01 -23.95 16.19
N ASP A 54 -35.28 -24.70 17.02
CA ASP A 54 -35.77 -25.15 18.33
C ASP A 54 -35.47 -24.17 19.50
N GLY A 55 -34.70 -23.09 19.26
CA GLY A 55 -34.31 -22.10 20.27
C GLY A 55 -33.09 -22.50 21.12
N ILE A 56 -32.39 -23.56 20.73
CA ILE A 56 -31.21 -24.12 21.38
C ILE A 56 -30.07 -24.18 20.36
N LEU A 57 -28.90 -23.66 20.74
CA LEU A 57 -27.67 -23.84 19.98
C LEU A 57 -27.06 -25.19 20.34
N SER A 58 -26.92 -26.09 19.37
CA SER A 58 -26.13 -27.33 19.47
C SER A 58 -24.62 -27.06 19.52
N ASP A 59 -23.81 -28.06 19.90
CA ASP A 59 -22.35 -27.93 19.80
C ASP A 59 -21.89 -27.86 18.32
N GLU A 60 -22.54 -28.60 17.42
CA GLU A 60 -22.29 -28.57 15.97
C GLU A 60 -22.52 -27.19 15.36
N GLU A 61 -23.50 -26.43 15.84
CA GLU A 61 -23.74 -25.05 15.41
C GLU A 61 -22.70 -24.10 15.99
N ARG A 62 -22.48 -24.14 17.32
CA ARG A 62 -21.48 -23.29 18.00
C ARG A 62 -20.07 -23.50 17.43
N ALA A 63 -19.72 -24.73 17.09
CA ALA A 63 -18.40 -25.09 16.54
C ALA A 63 -18.14 -24.48 15.15
N LYS A 64 -19.17 -24.23 14.34
CA LYS A 64 -19.05 -23.61 13.00
C LYS A 64 -18.77 -22.10 13.08
N VAL A 65 -19.10 -21.43 14.20
CA VAL A 65 -18.98 -19.97 14.33
C VAL A 65 -17.55 -19.55 14.67
N THR A 66 -16.76 -19.25 13.64
CA THR A 66 -15.36 -18.79 13.80
C THR A 66 -15.20 -17.27 13.87
N THR A 67 -16.19 -16.52 13.38
CA THR A 67 -16.21 -15.06 13.34
C THR A 67 -17.57 -14.54 13.80
N PHE A 68 -17.58 -13.63 14.77
CA PHE A 68 -18.76 -12.85 15.11
C PHE A 68 -18.64 -11.47 14.46
N SER A 69 -19.57 -11.14 13.57
CA SER A 69 -19.72 -9.82 12.99
C SER A 69 -21.06 -9.25 13.44
N TYR A 70 -21.02 -8.06 14.05
CA TYR A 70 -22.22 -7.34 14.45
C TYR A 70 -22.24 -5.97 13.77
N THR A 71 -23.23 -5.81 12.89
CA THR A 71 -23.33 -4.74 11.90
C THR A 71 -24.80 -4.44 11.63
N ASP A 72 -25.26 -3.29 12.07
CA ASP A 72 -26.49 -2.59 11.68
C ASP A 72 -27.84 -3.34 11.83
N LEU A 73 -28.14 -4.30 10.95
CA LEU A 73 -29.51 -4.71 10.54
C LEU A 73 -30.46 -5.25 11.63
N ARG A 74 -30.00 -5.51 12.86
CA ARG A 74 -30.83 -5.92 14.01
C ARG A 74 -30.71 -4.97 15.23
N ILE A 75 -29.85 -3.97 15.14
CA ILE A 75 -29.56 -2.96 16.19
C ILE A 75 -30.74 -2.00 16.31
N SER A 76 -31.20 -1.46 15.17
CA SER A 76 -32.31 -0.50 15.09
C SER A 76 -33.65 -0.99 15.66
N GLN A 77 -33.81 -2.31 15.86
CA GLN A 77 -35.01 -2.94 16.43
C GLN A 77 -34.94 -3.13 17.95
N ASN A 78 -33.74 -3.34 18.52
CA ASN A 78 -33.56 -3.83 19.89
C ASN A 78 -32.68 -2.94 20.77
N HIS A 79 -31.84 -2.08 20.18
CA HIS A 79 -30.92 -1.22 20.92
C HIS A 79 -31.66 -0.03 21.53
N LYS A 80 -31.49 0.15 22.84
CA LYS A 80 -31.96 1.33 23.58
C LYS A 80 -30.86 2.38 23.57
N GLU A 81 -31.16 3.60 23.17
CA GLU A 81 -30.16 4.67 23.06
C GLU A 81 -29.47 4.93 24.41
N GLY A 82 -28.14 5.02 24.39
CA GLY A 82 -27.31 5.14 25.60
C GLY A 82 -27.06 3.82 26.37
N SER A 83 -27.67 2.71 25.98
CA SER A 83 -27.33 1.38 26.52
C SER A 83 -25.97 0.89 26.01
N LYS A 84 -25.41 -0.12 26.68
CA LYS A 84 -24.18 -0.81 26.27
C LYS A 84 -24.48 -2.27 26.04
N ILE A 85 -24.18 -2.77 24.85
CA ILE A 85 -24.44 -4.16 24.49
C ILE A 85 -23.51 -5.10 25.27
N ASP A 86 -24.08 -6.01 26.06
CA ASP A 86 -23.34 -6.98 26.87
C ASP A 86 -23.23 -8.33 26.15
N PHE A 87 -22.02 -8.69 25.71
CA PHE A 87 -21.72 -9.95 25.02
C PHE A 87 -21.60 -11.18 25.95
N THR A 88 -22.09 -11.09 27.19
CA THR A 88 -22.21 -12.25 28.10
C THR A 88 -23.03 -13.37 27.42
N GLY A 89 -22.50 -14.59 27.48
CA GLY A 89 -23.00 -15.77 26.77
C GLY A 89 -22.14 -16.13 25.56
N MET A 90 -21.48 -15.16 24.92
CA MET A 90 -20.64 -15.42 23.73
C MET A 90 -19.45 -16.34 24.00
N GLN A 91 -19.02 -16.47 25.26
CA GLN A 91 -17.93 -17.37 25.65
C GLN A 91 -18.25 -18.86 25.45
N LEU A 92 -19.52 -19.20 25.25
CA LEU A 92 -20.00 -20.55 24.95
C LEU A 92 -19.72 -20.97 23.49
N PHE A 93 -19.45 -20.00 22.60
CA PHE A 93 -19.02 -20.27 21.23
C PHE A 93 -17.51 -20.55 21.22
N GLY A 94 -17.16 -21.80 21.49
CA GLY A 94 -15.77 -22.24 21.70
C GLY A 94 -14.78 -21.97 20.55
N ASN A 95 -15.22 -21.54 19.37
CA ASN A 95 -14.38 -21.33 18.18
C ASN A 95 -14.33 -19.88 17.66
N ILE A 96 -14.88 -18.88 18.35
CA ILE A 96 -14.77 -17.47 17.89
C ILE A 96 -13.34 -16.95 18.06
N HIS A 97 -12.67 -16.71 16.93
CA HIS A 97 -11.31 -16.16 16.87
C HIS A 97 -11.29 -14.71 16.38
N SER A 98 -12.36 -14.24 15.74
CA SER A 98 -12.47 -12.90 15.17
C SER A 98 -13.77 -12.21 15.57
N LEU A 99 -13.65 -10.96 16.04
CA LEU A 99 -14.76 -10.08 16.37
C LEU A 99 -14.71 -8.83 15.47
N LYS A 100 -15.84 -8.49 14.85
CA LYS A 100 -16.02 -7.25 14.10
C LYS A 100 -17.24 -6.50 14.62
N LEU A 101 -17.05 -5.30 15.14
CA LEU A 101 -18.12 -4.39 15.53
C LEU A 101 -18.03 -3.13 14.67
N ASP A 102 -19.07 -2.86 13.87
CA ASP A 102 -19.29 -1.51 13.33
C ASP A 102 -20.21 -0.78 14.32
N LEU A 103 -19.71 0.28 14.97
CA LEU A 103 -20.37 0.97 16.07
C LEU A 103 -21.38 2.03 15.60
N HIS A 104 -21.70 2.04 14.31
CA HIS A 104 -22.82 2.79 13.72
C HIS A 104 -23.99 1.86 13.37
N TYR A 105 -25.18 2.41 13.22
CA TYR A 105 -26.36 1.74 12.66
C TYR A 105 -27.32 2.74 12.00
N GLN A 106 -28.13 2.28 11.05
CA GLN A 106 -29.18 3.08 10.43
C GLN A 106 -30.50 2.95 11.22
N ALA A 107 -30.92 4.04 11.83
CA ALA A 107 -32.23 4.16 12.46
C ALA A 107 -33.34 4.39 11.40
N ALA A 108 -34.59 4.24 11.81
CA ALA A 108 -35.75 4.55 10.96
C ALA A 108 -35.64 5.97 10.38
N GLY A 109 -35.98 6.11 9.09
CA GLY A 109 -35.77 7.35 8.33
C GLY A 109 -34.36 7.52 7.74
N GLY A 110 -33.46 6.53 7.89
CA GLY A 110 -32.11 6.56 7.31
C GLY A 110 -31.11 7.42 8.09
N ILE A 111 -31.40 7.73 9.36
CA ILE A 111 -30.52 8.50 10.24
C ILE A 111 -29.42 7.59 10.77
N GLU A 112 -28.17 7.93 10.48
CA GLU A 112 -26.99 7.25 11.05
C GLU A 112 -26.90 7.57 12.56
N LYS A 113 -26.89 6.53 13.39
CA LYS A 113 -26.74 6.59 14.85
C LYS A 113 -25.56 5.73 15.30
N GLU A 114 -25.10 5.95 16.53
CA GLU A 114 -24.00 5.19 17.14
C GLU A 114 -24.51 4.33 18.30
N TRP A 115 -23.80 3.23 18.58
CA TRP A 115 -24.05 2.35 19.74
C TRP A 115 -22.74 2.03 20.48
N ASP A 116 -22.85 1.55 21.72
CA ASP A 116 -21.69 1.19 22.56
C ASP A 116 -21.80 -0.24 23.09
N TYR A 117 -20.66 -0.83 23.46
CA TYR A 117 -20.58 -2.17 24.03
C TYR A 117 -20.02 -2.15 25.45
N ARG A 118 -20.30 -3.21 26.21
CA ARG A 118 -19.71 -3.43 27.52
C ARG A 118 -18.22 -3.77 27.36
N GLY A 119 -17.36 -2.80 27.64
CA GLY A 119 -15.92 -2.91 27.39
C GLY A 119 -15.15 -3.74 28.42
N ASP A 120 -15.61 -3.77 29.68
CA ASP A 120 -14.92 -4.38 30.81
C ASP A 120 -14.85 -5.91 30.75
N ASN A 121 -15.87 -6.58 30.22
CA ASN A 121 -15.95 -8.04 30.12
C ASN A 121 -15.55 -8.61 28.75
N LEU A 122 -15.15 -7.79 27.76
CA LEU A 122 -15.00 -8.22 26.36
C LEU A 122 -14.12 -9.48 26.18
N SER A 123 -12.97 -9.56 26.85
CA SER A 123 -12.08 -10.74 26.76
C SER A 123 -12.58 -11.95 27.55
N ALA A 124 -13.52 -11.79 28.49
CA ALA A 124 -14.21 -12.91 29.13
C ALA A 124 -15.31 -13.47 28.21
N CYS A 125 -16.00 -12.61 27.46
CA CYS A 125 -16.97 -12.97 26.44
C CYS A 125 -16.33 -13.62 25.19
N PHE A 126 -15.08 -13.26 24.87
CA PHE A 126 -14.35 -13.80 23.71
C PHE A 126 -12.94 -14.31 24.09
N PRO A 127 -12.85 -15.42 24.86
CA PRO A 127 -11.58 -15.86 25.47
C PRO A 127 -10.51 -16.34 24.46
N LYS A 128 -10.91 -16.72 23.24
CA LYS A 128 -10.01 -17.13 22.15
C LYS A 128 -9.78 -16.03 21.10
N LEU A 129 -10.13 -14.77 21.39
CA LEU A 129 -10.04 -13.67 20.43
C LEU A 129 -8.60 -13.42 19.94
N GLU A 130 -8.38 -13.58 18.64
CA GLU A 130 -7.10 -13.29 17.97
C GLU A 130 -7.18 -12.04 17.07
N SER A 131 -8.36 -11.67 16.59
CA SER A 131 -8.57 -10.52 15.69
C SER A 131 -9.74 -9.66 16.15
N LEU A 132 -9.50 -8.38 16.42
CA LEU A 132 -10.52 -7.39 16.76
C LEU A 132 -10.54 -6.25 15.73
N TYR A 133 -11.71 -6.02 15.14
CA TYR A 133 -12.02 -4.85 14.32
C TYR A 133 -13.10 -4.03 15.04
N LEU A 134 -12.81 -2.76 15.30
CA LEU A 134 -13.76 -1.76 15.78
C LEU A 134 -13.80 -0.60 14.79
N ARG A 135 -15.00 -0.16 14.43
CA ARG A 135 -15.22 1.00 13.56
C ARG A 135 -16.14 2.01 14.24
N GLY A 136 -15.74 3.27 14.29
CA GLY A 136 -16.49 4.36 14.91
C GLY A 136 -16.61 4.28 16.43
N ASN A 137 -17.28 5.30 16.99
CA ASN A 137 -17.91 5.41 18.31
C ASN A 137 -18.00 6.90 18.70
N SER A 138 -18.71 7.20 19.79
CA SER A 138 -18.78 8.56 20.37
C SER A 138 -17.54 8.95 21.20
N LYS A 139 -16.60 8.02 21.41
CA LYS A 139 -15.61 8.09 22.50
C LYS A 139 -14.32 8.80 22.08
N THR A 140 -14.10 9.97 22.67
CA THR A 140 -12.84 10.75 22.57
C THR A 140 -11.62 10.05 23.20
N LYS A 141 -11.83 8.98 23.98
CA LYS A 141 -10.83 8.05 24.48
C LYS A 141 -11.33 6.61 24.34
N LEU A 142 -10.58 5.76 23.65
CA LEU A 142 -10.83 4.32 23.61
C LEU A 142 -10.21 3.65 24.85
N ASP A 143 -10.96 2.75 25.48
CA ASP A 143 -10.44 1.86 26.52
C ASP A 143 -10.08 0.50 25.91
N LEU A 144 -8.89 0.00 26.23
CA LEU A 144 -8.34 -1.28 25.79
C LEU A 144 -8.03 -2.21 26.98
N THR A 145 -8.40 -1.82 28.21
CA THR A 145 -7.98 -2.49 29.46
C THR A 145 -8.35 -3.97 29.50
N ALA A 146 -9.55 -4.34 29.02
CA ALA A 146 -9.99 -5.73 28.96
C ALA A 146 -9.13 -6.60 28.02
N LEU A 147 -8.43 -6.03 27.04
CA LEU A 147 -7.57 -6.78 26.10
C LEU A 147 -6.24 -7.22 26.75
N LYS A 148 -5.94 -6.78 27.98
CA LYS A 148 -4.77 -7.21 28.74
C LYS A 148 -4.74 -8.74 28.89
N ASN A 149 -3.58 -9.35 28.70
CA ASN A 149 -3.33 -10.80 28.70
C ASN A 149 -4.10 -11.62 27.62
N SER A 150 -4.82 -10.99 26.70
CA SER A 150 -5.56 -11.69 25.64
C SER A 150 -4.63 -12.31 24.58
N SER A 151 -5.15 -13.27 23.80
CA SER A 151 -4.43 -13.89 22.67
C SER A 151 -4.40 -13.02 21.40
N LEU A 152 -4.80 -11.75 21.49
CA LEU A 152 -4.96 -10.83 20.35
C LEU A 152 -3.67 -10.69 19.53
N LYS A 153 -3.78 -10.95 18.22
CA LYS A 153 -2.72 -10.83 17.19
C LYS A 153 -2.96 -9.66 16.24
N TYR A 154 -4.22 -9.32 15.99
CA TYR A 154 -4.64 -8.27 15.06
C TYR A 154 -5.61 -7.30 15.74
N LEU A 155 -5.29 -6.01 15.71
CA LEU A 155 -6.20 -4.94 16.15
C LEU A 155 -6.35 -3.93 15.01
N VAL A 156 -7.58 -3.69 14.58
CA VAL A 156 -7.94 -2.67 13.58
C VAL A 156 -8.94 -1.72 14.22
N LEU A 157 -8.63 -0.42 14.15
CA LEU A 157 -9.43 0.67 14.67
C LEU A 157 -9.65 1.69 13.54
N GLU A 158 -10.89 1.80 13.06
CA GLU A 158 -11.27 2.61 11.89
C GLU A 158 -12.24 3.74 12.29
N ASN A 159 -12.07 4.95 11.75
CA ASN A 159 -12.93 6.13 11.97
C ASN A 159 -13.12 6.55 13.45
N MET A 160 -12.23 6.14 14.36
CA MET A 160 -12.38 6.43 15.79
C MET A 160 -12.14 7.94 16.07
N PRO A 161 -13.06 8.68 16.72
CA PRO A 161 -12.83 10.07 17.09
C PRO A 161 -11.86 10.24 18.28
N ALA A 162 -11.34 9.14 18.82
CA ALA A 162 -10.32 9.14 19.86
C ALA A 162 -9.11 10.03 19.49
N GLN A 163 -8.82 11.05 20.30
CA GLN A 163 -7.71 11.97 20.08
C GLN A 163 -6.40 11.50 20.73
N GLN A 164 -6.54 10.62 21.73
CA GLN A 164 -5.47 9.97 22.48
C GLN A 164 -5.76 8.47 22.56
N MET A 165 -4.72 7.65 22.65
CA MET A 165 -4.83 6.20 22.72
C MET A 165 -3.74 5.64 23.62
N ASP A 166 -4.12 4.94 24.69
CA ASP A 166 -3.17 4.21 25.53
C ASP A 166 -3.00 2.77 25.03
N LEU A 167 -1.79 2.42 24.63
CA LEU A 167 -1.43 1.08 24.16
C LEU A 167 -0.87 0.19 25.29
N THR A 168 -0.85 0.68 26.54
CA THR A 168 -0.33 -0.05 27.70
C THR A 168 -1.04 -1.40 27.95
N PRO A 169 -2.38 -1.53 27.84
CA PRO A 169 -3.05 -2.83 27.96
C PRO A 169 -2.54 -3.88 26.96
N LEU A 170 -2.22 -3.46 25.73
CA LEU A 170 -1.76 -4.34 24.66
C LEU A 170 -0.35 -4.92 24.89
N SER A 171 0.43 -4.38 25.83
CA SER A 171 1.81 -4.81 26.12
C SER A 171 1.97 -6.24 26.67
N THR A 172 0.85 -6.93 26.88
CA THR A 172 0.74 -8.30 27.41
C THR A 172 0.09 -9.29 26.42
N THR A 173 -0.17 -8.86 25.18
CA THR A 173 -0.87 -9.63 24.15
C THR A 173 0.09 -10.36 23.21
N LYS A 174 -0.42 -10.89 22.09
CA LYS A 174 0.35 -11.55 21.02
C LYS A 174 0.43 -10.67 19.76
N LEU A 175 0.27 -9.35 19.90
CA LEU A 175 -0.01 -8.42 18.80
C LEU A 175 1.08 -8.41 17.72
N GLU A 176 0.69 -8.80 16.50
CA GLU A 176 1.53 -8.82 15.31
C GLU A 176 1.19 -7.69 14.32
N THR A 177 -0.06 -7.21 14.32
CA THR A 177 -0.54 -6.12 13.47
C THR A 177 -1.40 -5.14 14.26
N LEU A 178 -1.09 -3.86 14.13
CA LEU A 178 -1.94 -2.75 14.58
C LEU A 178 -2.31 -1.89 13.37
N SER A 179 -3.60 -1.63 13.17
CA SER A 179 -4.11 -0.67 12.20
C SER A 179 -4.94 0.41 12.87
N LEU A 180 -4.62 1.67 12.52
CA LEU A 180 -5.28 2.89 12.96
C LEU A 180 -5.64 3.68 11.70
N GLU A 181 -6.91 3.68 11.31
CA GLU A 181 -7.37 4.19 10.01
C GLU A 181 -8.42 5.29 10.24
N ASP A 182 -8.25 6.46 9.62
CA ASP A 182 -9.09 7.65 9.77
C ASP A 182 -9.28 8.22 11.20
N CYS A 183 -8.60 7.62 12.19
CA CYS A 183 -8.64 8.00 13.61
C CYS A 183 -8.18 9.45 13.87
N LYS A 184 -8.86 10.15 14.78
CA LYS A 184 -8.55 11.56 15.13
C LYS A 184 -7.30 11.71 16.01
N ILE A 185 -6.49 10.65 16.20
CA ILE A 185 -5.29 10.62 17.05
C ILE A 185 -4.22 11.65 16.62
N SER A 186 -3.80 12.50 17.57
CA SER A 186 -2.84 13.59 17.32
C SER A 186 -1.41 13.28 17.75
N ALA A 187 -1.24 12.28 18.64
CA ALA A 187 0.03 11.69 19.08
C ALA A 187 -0.15 10.18 19.33
N LEU A 188 0.92 9.40 19.19
CA LEU A 188 0.90 7.94 19.35
C LEU A 188 2.18 7.47 20.07
N ASN A 189 2.03 6.80 21.21
CA ASN A 189 3.15 6.29 22.02
C ASN A 189 3.35 4.79 21.79
N LEU A 190 4.33 4.42 20.95
CA LEU A 190 4.62 3.02 20.61
C LEU A 190 5.50 2.28 21.65
N LYS A 191 5.94 2.94 22.72
CA LYS A 191 6.80 2.31 23.75
C LYS A 191 6.21 1.04 24.40
N PRO A 192 4.90 0.95 24.73
CA PRO A 192 4.34 -0.27 25.32
C PRO A 192 4.48 -1.52 24.43
N LEU A 193 4.54 -1.34 23.11
CA LEU A 193 4.62 -2.43 22.14
C LEU A 193 6.06 -2.93 21.92
N THR A 194 7.08 -2.39 22.60
CA THR A 194 8.50 -2.75 22.41
C THR A 194 8.79 -4.25 22.64
N LYS A 195 8.01 -4.92 23.50
CA LYS A 195 8.12 -6.36 23.78
C LYS A 195 7.31 -7.24 22.81
N MET A 196 6.43 -6.67 21.98
CA MET A 196 5.53 -7.40 21.09
C MET A 196 6.21 -7.74 19.77
N ASN A 197 5.83 -8.87 19.16
CA ASN A 197 6.30 -9.28 17.83
C ASN A 197 5.57 -8.50 16.70
N LEU A 198 5.43 -7.17 16.84
CA LEU A 198 4.67 -6.35 15.91
C LEU A 198 5.37 -6.29 14.54
N LYS A 199 4.83 -7.04 13.57
CA LYS A 199 5.35 -7.15 12.19
C LYS A 199 4.86 -6.01 11.31
N LYS A 200 3.64 -5.53 11.56
CA LYS A 200 2.97 -4.51 10.74
C LYS A 200 2.38 -3.38 11.59
N LEU A 201 2.50 -2.15 11.09
CA LEU A 201 1.85 -0.98 11.66
C LEU A 201 1.26 -0.14 10.53
N TYR A 202 -0.03 0.15 10.63
CA TYR A 202 -0.76 1.04 9.73
C TYR A 202 -1.31 2.21 10.58
N VAL A 203 -1.04 3.44 10.14
CA VAL A 203 -1.51 4.68 10.76
C VAL A 203 -1.94 5.63 9.65
N ILE A 204 -3.04 5.26 8.98
CA ILE A 204 -3.51 5.88 7.74
C ILE A 204 -4.50 7.00 8.09
N ASN A 205 -4.41 8.10 7.35
CA ASN A 205 -5.25 9.30 7.50
C ASN A 205 -5.43 9.87 8.93
N CYS A 206 -4.51 9.58 9.85
CA CYS A 206 -4.56 10.08 11.23
C CYS A 206 -4.05 11.52 11.36
N THR A 207 -4.43 12.27 12.41
CA THR A 207 -4.08 13.70 12.59
C THR A 207 -2.67 13.96 13.16
N LEU A 208 -1.79 12.95 13.16
CA LEU A 208 -0.51 12.95 13.88
C LEU A 208 0.39 14.18 13.60
N LYS A 209 0.81 14.84 14.68
CA LYS A 209 1.78 15.96 14.68
C LYS A 209 3.23 15.48 14.66
N SER A 210 3.50 14.28 15.18
CA SER A 210 4.80 13.59 15.19
C SER A 210 4.59 12.07 15.17
N ILE A 211 5.63 11.30 14.82
CA ILE A 211 5.66 9.85 14.96
C ILE A 211 7.09 9.37 15.24
N ASP A 212 7.25 8.48 16.21
CA ASP A 212 8.50 7.76 16.51
C ASP A 212 8.26 6.25 16.44
N VAL A 213 8.82 5.61 15.41
CA VAL A 213 8.76 4.14 15.21
C VAL A 213 9.97 3.41 15.81
N SER A 214 10.92 4.12 16.43
CA SER A 214 12.13 3.54 17.01
C SER A 214 11.92 2.50 18.13
N PRO A 215 10.81 2.48 18.91
CA PRO A 215 10.50 1.37 19.80
C PRO A 215 10.39 0.02 19.06
N LEU A 216 9.91 0.03 17.81
CA LEU A 216 9.62 -1.16 17.01
C LEU A 216 10.81 -1.61 16.13
N LYS A 217 11.99 -1.01 16.33
CA LYS A 217 13.19 -1.16 15.48
C LYS A 217 13.69 -2.59 15.22
N ASN A 218 13.37 -3.52 16.13
CA ASN A 218 13.79 -4.93 16.06
C ASN A 218 12.68 -5.87 15.52
N THR A 219 11.47 -5.39 15.27
CA THR A 219 10.29 -6.24 14.97
C THR A 219 9.56 -5.82 13.69
N LEU A 220 9.36 -4.52 13.48
CA LEU A 220 8.55 -3.99 12.38
C LEU A 220 9.14 -4.32 11.00
N GLN A 221 8.29 -4.82 10.12
CA GLN A 221 8.63 -5.22 8.74
C GLN A 221 7.89 -4.39 7.69
N GLU A 222 6.73 -3.84 8.04
CA GLU A 222 5.87 -3.09 7.12
C GLU A 222 5.23 -1.91 7.85
N LEU A 223 5.29 -0.73 7.25
CA LEU A 223 4.83 0.53 7.84
C LEU A 223 4.02 1.33 6.82
N TRP A 224 2.75 1.59 7.14
CA TRP A 224 1.86 2.44 6.34
C TRP A 224 1.49 3.68 7.17
N LEU A 225 1.65 4.86 6.59
CA LEU A 225 1.42 6.17 7.24
C LEU A 225 0.58 7.11 6.36
N GLY A 226 -0.02 6.57 5.31
CA GLY A 226 -0.72 7.28 4.25
C GLY A 226 -1.05 6.35 3.09
N GLU A 227 -1.67 6.92 2.06
CA GLU A 227 -2.40 6.16 1.04
C GLU A 227 -1.58 5.11 0.29
N PRO A 228 -2.22 4.01 -0.17
CA PRO A 228 -1.68 3.16 -1.20
C PRO A 228 -1.25 3.98 -2.42
N GLN A 229 -0.09 3.66 -3.00
CA GLN A 229 0.42 4.33 -4.19
C GLN A 229 -0.62 4.39 -5.32
N GLN A 230 -1.42 3.34 -5.49
CA GLN A 230 -2.44 3.24 -6.52
C GLN A 230 -3.57 4.27 -6.32
N MET A 231 -4.03 4.50 -5.08
CA MET A 231 -5.06 5.51 -4.75
C MET A 231 -4.54 6.94 -4.87
N TYR A 232 -3.28 7.19 -4.48
CA TYR A 232 -2.62 8.47 -4.74
C TYR A 232 -2.55 8.80 -6.24
N LEU A 233 -2.55 7.78 -7.10
CA LEU A 233 -2.31 7.90 -8.53
C LEU A 233 -3.59 7.93 -9.39
N SER A 234 -4.62 7.16 -9.03
CA SER A 234 -5.86 7.04 -9.79
C SER A 234 -6.71 8.33 -9.79
N LEU A 235 -6.72 9.06 -8.68
CA LEU A 235 -7.65 10.17 -8.42
C LEU A 235 -7.34 11.49 -9.17
N GLY A 236 -6.27 11.57 -9.97
CA GLY A 236 -6.02 12.71 -10.85
C GLY A 236 -5.46 13.96 -10.14
N LYS A 237 -6.12 15.11 -10.28
CA LYS A 237 -5.73 16.34 -9.55
C LYS A 237 -6.35 16.26 -8.15
N GLU A 238 -5.58 16.67 -7.14
CA GLU A 238 -6.02 16.67 -5.72
C GLU A 238 -6.22 15.26 -5.15
N CYS A 239 -5.24 14.38 -5.42
CA CYS A 239 -4.97 13.17 -4.63
C CYS A 239 -5.18 13.45 -3.14
N MET A 240 -5.99 12.64 -2.45
CA MET A 240 -6.34 12.89 -1.05
C MET A 240 -5.10 13.04 -0.18
N GLN A 241 -5.01 14.19 0.49
CA GLN A 241 -3.91 14.51 1.39
C GLN A 241 -4.25 13.96 2.76
N THR A 242 -3.37 13.09 3.30
CA THR A 242 -3.55 12.53 4.64
C THR A 242 -3.71 13.64 5.66
N LYS A 243 -4.58 13.45 6.67
CA LYS A 243 -4.75 14.42 7.76
C LYS A 243 -3.46 14.68 8.56
N ALA A 244 -2.45 13.81 8.47
CA ALA A 244 -1.15 13.90 9.15
C ALA A 244 -0.38 15.21 8.86
N LYS A 245 0.33 15.72 9.89
CA LYS A 245 1.03 17.02 9.87
C LYS A 245 2.52 16.96 10.25
N TYR A 246 3.05 15.78 10.56
CA TYR A 246 4.46 15.63 10.92
C TYR A 246 5.41 16.00 9.76
N LYS A 247 6.54 16.63 10.09
CA LYS A 247 7.51 17.17 9.11
C LYS A 247 8.64 16.18 8.78
N THR A 248 8.88 15.20 9.64
CA THR A 248 10.06 14.31 9.62
C THR A 248 9.66 12.89 9.94
N LEU A 249 10.29 11.92 9.27
CA LEU A 249 10.20 10.50 9.59
C LEU A 249 11.62 9.93 9.74
N ASP A 250 11.95 9.34 10.88
CA ASP A 250 13.26 8.70 11.10
C ASP A 250 13.14 7.17 10.99
N LEU A 251 13.90 6.60 10.06
CA LEU A 251 13.97 5.16 9.80
C LEU A 251 15.37 4.60 10.10
N SER A 252 16.27 5.41 10.68
CA SER A 252 17.70 5.11 10.81
C SER A 252 18.05 3.88 11.62
N GLN A 253 17.15 3.43 12.49
CA GLN A 253 17.32 2.29 13.40
C GLN A 253 16.61 1.01 12.93
N MET A 254 15.80 1.07 11.86
CA MET A 254 14.72 0.11 11.60
C MET A 254 15.21 -1.19 10.92
N LYS A 255 15.92 -2.04 11.67
CA LYS A 255 16.69 -3.20 11.19
C LYS A 255 15.90 -4.17 10.31
N ARG A 256 14.63 -4.45 10.62
CA ARG A 256 13.79 -5.45 9.92
C ARG A 256 12.78 -4.86 8.92
N LEU A 257 12.71 -3.53 8.81
CA LEU A 257 11.72 -2.84 8.00
C LEU A 257 11.98 -3.05 6.50
N LYS A 258 11.03 -3.68 5.80
CA LYS A 258 11.11 -4.07 4.38
C LYS A 258 10.40 -3.09 3.46
N ARG A 259 9.25 -2.54 3.91
CA ARG A 259 8.35 -1.69 3.13
C ARG A 259 7.89 -0.48 3.93
N VAL A 260 7.85 0.69 3.29
CA VAL A 260 7.29 1.93 3.87
C VAL A 260 6.39 2.64 2.86
N TYR A 261 5.13 2.82 3.22
CA TYR A 261 4.13 3.57 2.46
C TYR A 261 3.80 4.87 3.18
N ALA A 262 4.33 5.98 2.66
CA ALA A 262 4.15 7.32 3.18
C ALA A 262 3.86 8.29 2.01
N CYS A 263 2.87 7.90 1.19
CA CYS A 263 2.31 8.76 0.16
C CYS A 263 1.25 9.71 0.73
N GLY A 264 0.99 10.82 0.04
CA GLY A 264 -0.11 11.74 0.39
C GLY A 264 0.14 12.64 1.60
N ILE A 265 1.34 12.66 2.19
CA ILE A 265 1.66 13.47 3.38
C ILE A 265 2.36 14.78 2.97
N PRO A 266 1.63 15.89 2.74
CA PRO A 266 2.20 17.13 2.20
C PRO A 266 3.15 17.85 3.17
N SER A 267 3.07 17.54 4.48
CA SER A 267 3.94 18.09 5.52
C SER A 267 5.32 17.43 5.57
N LEU A 268 5.46 16.20 5.06
CA LEU A 268 6.69 15.42 5.20
C LEU A 268 7.78 16.01 4.29
N THR A 269 8.86 16.52 4.91
CA THR A 269 9.96 17.22 4.21
C THR A 269 11.29 16.48 4.27
N LYS A 270 11.44 15.54 5.22
CA LYS A 270 12.68 14.79 5.46
C LYS A 270 12.37 13.36 5.91
N VAL A 271 12.98 12.39 5.23
CA VAL A 271 13.10 11.00 5.70
C VAL A 271 14.57 10.76 6.05
N THR A 272 14.85 10.29 7.27
CA THR A 272 16.21 9.99 7.74
C THR A 272 16.55 8.52 7.53
N LEU A 273 17.65 8.25 6.81
CA LEU A 273 18.27 6.94 6.66
C LEU A 273 19.76 7.07 6.99
N LYS A 274 20.26 6.33 7.99
CA LYS A 274 21.67 6.38 8.42
C LYS A 274 22.53 5.41 7.58
N LYS A 275 23.82 5.70 7.43
CA LYS A 275 24.82 4.78 6.83
C LYS A 275 25.30 3.78 7.90
N GLY A 276 25.57 2.54 7.51
CA GLY A 276 26.20 1.52 8.38
C GLY A 276 25.28 0.37 8.79
N SER A 277 25.83 -0.55 9.59
CA SER A 277 25.24 -1.87 9.93
C SER A 277 23.91 -1.81 10.70
N GLN A 278 23.60 -0.71 11.39
CA GLN A 278 22.34 -0.53 12.13
C GLN A 278 21.22 0.14 11.31
N SER A 279 21.45 0.41 10.02
CA SER A 279 20.46 1.04 9.13
C SER A 279 19.23 0.16 8.88
N ALA A 280 18.22 0.73 8.20
CA ALA A 280 17.15 0.02 7.52
C ALA A 280 17.68 -0.80 6.31
N SER A 281 18.61 -1.71 6.59
CA SER A 281 19.32 -2.54 5.62
C SER A 281 18.45 -3.67 5.04
N ALA A 282 17.27 -3.90 5.61
CA ALA A 282 16.23 -4.76 5.08
C ALA A 282 15.26 -4.04 4.12
N LEU A 283 15.32 -2.70 4.01
CA LEU A 283 14.35 -1.90 3.26
C LEU A 283 14.50 -2.15 1.76
N LYS A 284 13.45 -2.73 1.17
CA LYS A 284 13.31 -3.00 -0.26
C LYS A 284 12.51 -1.92 -0.99
N GLU A 285 11.51 -1.35 -0.32
CA GLU A 285 10.48 -0.53 -0.98
C GLU A 285 10.16 0.71 -0.15
N LEU A 286 10.13 1.88 -0.80
CA LEU A 286 9.89 3.16 -0.16
C LEU A 286 9.03 4.06 -1.06
N HIS A 287 7.83 4.40 -0.58
CA HIS A 287 6.82 5.14 -1.33
C HIS A 287 6.53 6.49 -0.65
N LEU A 288 6.77 7.58 -1.37
CA LEU A 288 6.89 8.96 -0.89
C LEU A 288 6.28 9.99 -1.88
N TYR A 289 5.28 9.60 -2.66
CA TYR A 289 4.56 10.53 -3.54
C TYR A 289 3.72 11.53 -2.75
N GLY A 290 3.52 12.74 -3.29
CA GLY A 290 2.76 13.81 -2.59
C GLY A 290 3.45 14.41 -1.36
N THR A 291 4.72 14.08 -1.11
CA THR A 291 5.50 14.64 0.00
C THR A 291 6.25 15.92 -0.39
N ALA A 292 6.56 16.78 0.57
CA ALA A 292 7.33 18.01 0.35
C ALA A 292 8.86 17.81 0.38
N ILE A 293 9.35 16.58 0.15
CA ILE A 293 10.77 16.22 0.25
C ILE A 293 11.57 16.86 -0.89
N LYS A 294 12.24 17.99 -0.61
CA LYS A 294 13.11 18.70 -1.57
C LYS A 294 14.41 17.95 -1.88
N SER A 295 14.96 17.22 -0.91
CA SER A 295 16.26 16.54 -1.01
C SER A 295 16.20 15.19 -0.31
N MET A 296 16.36 14.10 -1.06
CA MET A 296 16.32 12.73 -0.55
C MET A 296 17.70 12.07 -0.60
N ASN A 297 18.09 11.41 0.48
CA ASN A 297 19.31 10.60 0.56
C ASN A 297 18.99 9.16 0.95
N ALA A 298 18.78 8.32 -0.06
CA ALA A 298 18.48 6.89 0.12
C ALA A 298 19.73 6.03 0.37
N SER A 299 20.95 6.60 0.37
CA SER A 299 22.21 5.84 0.40
C SER A 299 22.47 4.97 1.65
N GLY A 300 21.62 5.03 2.67
CA GLY A 300 21.59 4.06 3.77
C GLY A 300 20.84 2.76 3.44
N ALA A 301 19.82 2.81 2.59
CA ALA A 301 19.01 1.67 2.17
C ALA A 301 19.69 0.92 1.02
N ILE A 302 20.72 0.13 1.35
CA ILE A 302 21.56 -0.57 0.35
C ILE A 302 20.82 -1.69 -0.40
N LYS A 303 19.81 -2.31 0.22
CA LYS A 303 18.93 -3.34 -0.39
C LYS A 303 17.65 -2.77 -1.00
N LEU A 304 17.55 -1.44 -1.16
CA LEU A 304 16.37 -0.80 -1.77
C LEU A 304 16.27 -1.24 -3.24
N GLN A 305 15.12 -1.80 -3.61
CA GLN A 305 14.78 -2.37 -4.91
C GLN A 305 13.84 -1.44 -5.69
N ARG A 306 12.87 -0.82 -5.01
CA ARG A 306 11.92 0.15 -5.57
C ARG A 306 11.89 1.46 -4.78
N LEU A 307 11.87 2.60 -5.48
CA LEU A 307 11.71 3.93 -4.89
C LEU A 307 10.67 4.74 -5.68
N PHE A 308 9.68 5.28 -4.98
CA PHE A 308 8.63 6.12 -5.56
C PHE A 308 8.60 7.46 -4.82
N ILE A 309 8.94 8.57 -5.47
CA ILE A 309 9.16 9.85 -4.78
C ILE A 309 8.93 11.08 -5.68
N GLY A 310 8.48 12.21 -5.14
CA GLY A 310 8.40 13.42 -5.96
C GLY A 310 7.87 14.70 -5.30
N ASP A 311 6.86 15.25 -5.95
CA ASP A 311 6.32 16.62 -5.92
C ASP A 311 7.37 17.74 -6.01
N LYS A 312 8.25 17.84 -5.01
CA LYS A 312 9.22 18.93 -4.79
C LYS A 312 10.68 18.48 -4.82
N THR A 313 10.97 17.18 -5.05
CA THR A 313 12.35 16.64 -5.03
C THR A 313 13.22 17.17 -6.16
N SER A 314 14.25 17.94 -5.81
CA SER A 314 15.26 18.47 -6.74
C SER A 314 16.65 17.86 -6.55
N LYS A 315 16.93 17.24 -5.39
CA LYS A 315 18.16 16.51 -5.09
C LYS A 315 17.83 15.06 -4.70
N LEU A 316 18.45 14.08 -5.35
CA LEU A 316 18.25 12.66 -5.08
C LEU A 316 19.60 11.93 -5.05
N ASN A 317 19.94 11.31 -3.92
CA ASN A 317 21.11 10.44 -3.78
C ASN A 317 20.69 8.98 -3.56
N ILE A 318 20.78 8.20 -4.64
CA ILE A 318 20.56 6.74 -4.70
C ILE A 318 21.86 5.97 -5.01
N SER A 319 23.03 6.62 -4.90
CA SER A 319 24.31 6.11 -5.41
C SER A 319 24.85 4.83 -4.74
N LYS A 320 24.28 4.41 -3.61
CA LYS A 320 24.63 3.19 -2.87
C LYS A 320 23.49 2.15 -2.84
N CYS A 321 22.37 2.43 -3.51
CA CYS A 321 21.22 1.51 -3.59
C CYS A 321 21.47 0.51 -4.74
N THR A 322 22.43 -0.40 -4.54
CA THR A 322 22.97 -1.26 -5.61
C THR A 322 21.98 -2.31 -6.12
N GLN A 323 20.88 -2.54 -5.39
CA GLN A 323 19.76 -3.39 -5.82
C GLN A 323 18.59 -2.61 -6.45
N LEU A 324 18.67 -1.28 -6.55
CA LEU A 324 17.55 -0.44 -7.01
C LEU A 324 17.32 -0.63 -8.52
N THR A 325 16.28 -1.39 -8.87
CA THR A 325 15.89 -1.65 -10.26
C THR A 325 14.88 -0.63 -10.77
N GLU A 326 13.99 -0.14 -9.91
CA GLU A 326 12.86 0.73 -10.28
C GLU A 326 12.87 2.09 -9.55
N LEU A 327 12.60 3.15 -10.32
CA LEU A 327 12.40 4.51 -9.82
C LEU A 327 11.16 5.15 -10.47
N GLY A 328 10.12 5.36 -9.67
CA GLY A 328 8.96 6.19 -10.04
C GLY A 328 9.09 7.61 -9.51
N MET A 329 8.80 8.61 -10.34
CA MET A 329 8.84 10.02 -9.97
C MET A 329 7.68 10.84 -10.54
N ILE A 330 7.05 11.66 -9.68
CA ILE A 330 5.97 12.59 -10.03
C ILE A 330 6.40 13.99 -9.59
N ASN A 331 7.02 14.79 -10.47
CA ASN A 331 7.68 16.03 -10.06
C ASN A 331 6.97 17.28 -10.60
N ASN A 332 6.13 17.90 -9.76
CA ASN A 332 5.32 19.06 -10.17
C ASN A 332 6.10 20.38 -10.08
N ALA A 333 7.10 20.49 -9.19
CA ALA A 333 7.79 21.75 -8.91
C ALA A 333 9.14 21.95 -9.63
N THR A 334 9.89 20.88 -9.90
CA THR A 334 11.31 20.99 -10.27
C THR A 334 11.55 21.26 -11.76
N THR A 335 12.51 22.15 -12.06
CA THR A 335 12.89 22.55 -13.43
C THR A 335 14.05 21.76 -14.03
N ASN A 336 14.99 21.27 -13.21
CA ASN A 336 16.14 20.49 -13.65
C ASN A 336 16.36 19.30 -12.73
N ILE A 337 16.51 18.08 -13.27
CA ILE A 337 16.84 16.89 -12.48
C ILE A 337 17.77 15.94 -13.24
N SER A 338 18.69 15.30 -12.51
CA SER A 338 19.64 14.31 -13.03
C SER A 338 19.54 13.05 -12.19
N ILE A 339 19.27 11.92 -12.83
CA ILE A 339 19.21 10.61 -12.18
C ILE A 339 20.55 9.88 -12.40
N LYS A 340 21.12 9.34 -11.33
CA LYS A 340 22.43 8.68 -11.32
C LYS A 340 22.35 7.35 -10.55
N SER A 341 22.40 6.22 -11.25
CA SER A 341 22.42 4.89 -10.63
C SER A 341 23.08 3.86 -11.55
N LYS A 342 23.95 3.00 -11.00
CA LYS A 342 24.54 1.87 -11.73
C LYS A 342 23.62 0.65 -11.82
N SER A 343 22.49 0.66 -11.10
CA SER A 343 21.56 -0.47 -10.94
C SER A 343 20.19 -0.27 -11.63
N LEU A 344 19.74 0.98 -11.83
CA LEU A 344 18.41 1.26 -12.36
C LEU A 344 18.20 0.68 -13.76
N GLN A 345 17.07 0.00 -13.91
CA GLN A 345 16.61 -0.64 -15.14
C GLN A 345 15.26 -0.05 -15.61
N HIS A 346 14.42 0.44 -14.70
CA HIS A 346 13.09 0.97 -15.01
C HIS A 346 12.93 2.36 -14.39
N ILE A 347 12.61 3.36 -15.21
CA ILE A 347 12.36 4.74 -14.75
C ILE A 347 11.04 5.24 -15.32
N GLN A 348 10.18 5.75 -14.44
CA GLN A 348 8.87 6.29 -14.78
C GLN A 348 8.81 7.73 -14.25
N TYR A 349 8.89 8.73 -15.14
CA TYR A 349 9.03 10.13 -14.77
C TYR A 349 7.89 10.99 -15.31
N TYR A 350 6.97 11.40 -14.44
CA TYR A 350 5.98 12.45 -14.71
C TYR A 350 6.53 13.80 -14.23
N GLY A 351 6.31 14.90 -14.98
CA GLY A 351 6.74 16.21 -14.49
C GLY A 351 6.20 17.45 -15.21
N LYS A 352 5.58 18.36 -14.45
CA LYS A 352 4.90 19.56 -15.00
C LYS A 352 5.84 20.72 -15.35
N LYS A 353 6.96 20.88 -14.65
CA LYS A 353 7.87 22.05 -14.77
C LYS A 353 9.28 21.74 -15.27
N VAL A 354 9.62 20.48 -15.52
CA VAL A 354 10.96 20.08 -15.97
C VAL A 354 11.32 20.73 -17.32
N LYS A 355 12.59 21.07 -17.51
CA LYS A 355 13.20 21.59 -18.75
C LYS A 355 14.44 20.79 -19.15
N LYS A 356 15.27 20.40 -18.17
CA LYS A 356 16.42 19.48 -18.34
C LYS A 356 16.18 18.19 -17.54
N LEU A 357 16.23 17.05 -18.23
CA LEU A 357 16.07 15.71 -17.69
C LEU A 357 17.19 14.83 -18.28
N SER A 358 17.93 14.11 -17.45
CA SER A 358 19.12 13.35 -17.90
C SER A 358 19.26 12.00 -17.20
N PHE A 359 19.49 10.96 -18.02
CA PHE A 359 19.67 9.56 -17.63
C PHE A 359 21.03 8.99 -18.05
N VAL A 360 21.98 9.84 -18.48
CA VAL A 360 23.34 9.46 -18.94
C VAL A 360 24.07 8.58 -17.91
N ASN A 361 23.80 8.79 -16.62
CA ASN A 361 24.38 8.03 -15.51
C ASN A 361 23.53 6.80 -15.09
N CYS A 362 22.75 6.23 -16.00
CA CYS A 362 21.90 5.04 -15.79
C CYS A 362 22.19 3.95 -16.85
N PRO A 363 23.40 3.34 -16.88
CA PRO A 363 23.83 2.48 -18.00
C PRO A 363 23.00 1.19 -18.16
N LYS A 364 22.38 0.68 -17.08
CA LYS A 364 21.49 -0.50 -17.11
C LYS A 364 20.04 -0.20 -17.52
N LEU A 365 19.70 1.08 -17.79
CA LEU A 365 18.33 1.49 -18.11
C LEU A 365 17.78 0.72 -19.31
N PHE A 366 16.73 -0.06 -19.07
CA PHE A 366 16.04 -0.93 -20.02
C PHE A 366 14.70 -0.33 -20.45
N SER A 367 13.97 0.26 -19.50
CA SER A 367 12.66 0.88 -19.70
C SER A 367 12.65 2.30 -19.17
N LEU A 368 12.24 3.25 -20.02
CA LEU A 368 12.03 4.64 -19.65
C LEU A 368 10.64 5.12 -20.11
N ARG A 369 9.88 5.70 -19.19
CA ARG A 369 8.69 6.49 -19.51
C ARG A 369 8.84 7.92 -19.04
N THR A 370 8.51 8.88 -19.90
CA THR A 370 8.43 10.31 -19.54
C THR A 370 7.06 10.88 -19.89
N ALA A 371 6.43 11.57 -18.94
CA ALA A 371 5.15 12.25 -19.10
C ALA A 371 5.26 13.71 -18.62
N CYS A 372 5.79 14.57 -19.50
CA CYS A 372 6.18 15.95 -19.17
C CYS A 372 5.50 17.01 -20.04
N SER A 373 5.43 18.24 -19.55
CA SER A 373 4.96 19.39 -20.34
C SER A 373 5.87 19.64 -21.56
N THR A 374 7.17 19.85 -21.33
CA THR A 374 8.16 20.08 -22.38
C THR A 374 9.50 19.46 -21.96
N VAL A 375 10.18 18.75 -22.86
CA VAL A 375 11.58 18.34 -22.65
C VAL A 375 12.41 18.85 -23.83
N ASN A 376 13.37 19.76 -23.58
CA ASN A 376 14.12 20.40 -24.67
C ASN A 376 15.04 19.41 -25.39
N THR A 377 15.85 18.67 -24.63
CA THR A 377 16.71 17.59 -25.13
C THR A 377 16.67 16.43 -24.15
N LEU A 378 16.43 15.22 -24.66
CA LEU A 378 16.55 13.96 -23.96
C LEU A 378 17.70 13.17 -24.58
N ASP A 379 18.85 13.18 -23.91
CA ASP A 379 20.02 12.39 -24.34
C ASP A 379 20.01 11.02 -23.67
N LEU A 380 19.94 9.98 -24.49
CA LEU A 380 19.93 8.58 -24.10
C LEU A 380 21.09 7.80 -24.73
N SER A 381 22.05 8.48 -25.37
CA SER A 381 23.18 7.89 -26.10
C SER A 381 24.00 6.86 -25.31
N HIS A 382 24.00 6.97 -23.98
CA HIS A 382 24.71 6.10 -23.05
C HIS A 382 23.88 4.88 -22.57
N ASN A 383 22.56 4.90 -22.75
CA ASN A 383 21.62 3.90 -22.25
C ASN A 383 21.46 2.74 -23.23
N LYS A 384 22.55 2.01 -23.50
CA LYS A 384 22.63 0.97 -24.55
C LYS A 384 21.72 -0.25 -24.33
N ASN A 385 21.10 -0.39 -23.16
CA ASN A 385 20.16 -1.46 -22.83
C ASN A 385 18.69 -1.06 -23.06
N LEU A 386 18.41 0.18 -23.49
CA LEU A 386 17.06 0.74 -23.57
C LEU A 386 16.22 0.05 -24.65
N HIS A 387 15.35 -0.88 -24.25
CA HIS A 387 14.44 -1.60 -25.15
C HIS A 387 13.03 -1.01 -25.16
N TYR A 388 12.67 -0.17 -24.17
CA TYR A 388 11.38 0.54 -24.10
C TYR A 388 11.54 2.03 -23.82
N LEU A 389 10.90 2.88 -24.64
CA LEU A 389 10.83 4.33 -24.46
C LEU A 389 9.41 4.85 -24.78
N ASP A 390 8.67 5.30 -23.77
CA ASP A 390 7.41 6.06 -23.97
C ASP A 390 7.61 7.54 -23.64
N LEU A 391 7.46 8.37 -24.67
CA LEU A 391 7.41 9.83 -24.57
C LEU A 391 5.96 10.34 -24.58
N SER A 392 5.23 10.08 -23.50
CA SER A 392 3.94 10.67 -23.15
C SER A 392 4.04 12.17 -22.79
N ASN A 393 5.03 12.88 -23.36
CA ASN A 393 5.26 14.31 -23.22
C ASN A 393 4.36 15.08 -24.20
N LYS A 394 3.92 16.29 -23.84
CA LYS A 394 3.21 17.16 -24.82
C LYS A 394 4.15 17.62 -25.95
N LYS A 395 5.41 17.94 -25.62
CA LYS A 395 6.43 18.39 -26.58
C LYS A 395 7.83 17.88 -26.20
N THR A 396 8.55 17.26 -27.14
CA THR A 396 9.97 16.90 -26.99
C THR A 396 10.78 17.58 -28.10
N GLY A 397 11.81 18.35 -27.75
CA GLY A 397 12.63 19.10 -28.72
C GLY A 397 13.56 18.19 -29.52
N LYS A 398 14.55 17.58 -28.86
CA LYS A 398 15.43 16.56 -29.43
C LYS A 398 15.46 15.29 -28.57
N VAL A 399 15.46 14.12 -29.21
CA VAL A 399 15.82 12.82 -28.62
C VAL A 399 17.12 12.34 -29.26
N ILE A 400 18.11 11.94 -28.48
CA ILE A 400 19.33 11.26 -28.98
C ILE A 400 19.21 9.79 -28.57
N TYR A 401 18.93 8.92 -29.54
CA TYR A 401 18.61 7.52 -29.28
C TYR A 401 19.86 6.62 -29.38
N PRO A 402 20.11 5.72 -28.41
CA PRO A 402 21.29 4.86 -28.40
C PRO A 402 21.30 3.83 -29.52
N LYS A 403 22.49 3.31 -29.86
CA LYS A 403 22.62 2.02 -30.55
C LYS A 403 22.49 0.92 -29.50
N VAL A 404 21.31 0.32 -29.39
CA VAL A 404 21.00 -0.73 -28.42
C VAL A 404 21.22 -2.13 -28.99
N GLN A 405 21.23 -3.13 -28.11
CA GLN A 405 21.23 -4.54 -28.54
C GLN A 405 19.87 -4.90 -29.15
N THR A 406 19.84 -5.80 -30.15
CA THR A 406 18.59 -6.30 -30.76
C THR A 406 18.36 -7.80 -30.59
N LYS A 407 19.30 -8.51 -29.93
CA LYS A 407 19.09 -9.86 -29.40
C LYS A 407 18.19 -9.73 -28.16
N GLY A 408 17.17 -10.58 -28.02
CA GLY A 408 16.23 -10.50 -26.89
C GLY A 408 15.15 -9.41 -27.01
N TRP A 409 14.73 -9.03 -28.22
CA TRP A 409 13.55 -8.17 -28.44
C TRP A 409 12.24 -8.97 -28.48
N SER A 410 12.07 -9.87 -27.51
CA SER A 410 11.03 -10.90 -27.39
C SER A 410 9.65 -10.36 -27.01
N GLY A 411 9.13 -9.45 -27.84
CA GLY A 411 7.79 -8.87 -27.72
C GLY A 411 7.66 -7.86 -26.58
N TYR A 412 7.74 -8.34 -25.35
CA TYR A 412 7.19 -7.72 -24.14
C TYR A 412 8.25 -7.50 -23.05
N TYR A 413 7.87 -6.75 -22.02
CA TYR A 413 8.59 -6.61 -20.77
C TYR A 413 7.62 -6.32 -19.62
N GLU A 414 7.92 -6.86 -18.43
CA GLU A 414 7.10 -6.87 -17.21
C GLU A 414 7.28 -5.62 -16.33
N LEU A 415 6.42 -4.60 -16.47
CA LEU A 415 6.34 -3.50 -15.50
C LEU A 415 5.54 -3.91 -14.25
N VAL A 416 5.91 -3.38 -13.07
CA VAL A 416 5.30 -3.73 -11.77
C VAL A 416 4.61 -2.51 -11.11
N ASP A 417 4.22 -1.50 -11.90
CA ASP A 417 3.45 -0.33 -11.46
C ASP A 417 2.16 -0.19 -12.31
N SER A 418 1.02 -0.44 -11.68
CA SER A 418 -0.30 -0.47 -12.31
C SER A 418 -0.81 0.89 -12.80
N TYR A 419 -0.32 2.00 -12.24
CA TYR A 419 -0.78 3.34 -12.68
C TYR A 419 -0.40 3.62 -14.13
N PHE A 420 0.80 3.21 -14.52
CA PHE A 420 1.29 3.45 -15.87
C PHE A 420 0.74 2.43 -16.88
N ALA A 421 0.26 1.27 -16.43
CA ALA A 421 -0.48 0.33 -17.28
C ALA A 421 -1.91 0.81 -17.60
N ASN A 422 -2.62 1.38 -16.62
CA ASN A 422 -4.05 1.73 -16.62
C ASN A 422 -4.51 2.85 -17.60
N ARG A 423 -3.87 2.99 -18.77
CA ARG A 423 -4.37 3.80 -19.89
C ARG A 423 -4.79 2.97 -21.12
N TYR A 424 -4.48 1.66 -21.18
CA TYR A 424 -4.74 0.85 -22.40
C TYR A 424 -5.29 -0.58 -22.20
N THR A 425 -5.50 -1.06 -20.98
CA THR A 425 -6.12 -2.37 -20.69
C THR A 425 -7.27 -2.17 -19.70
N ARG A 426 -8.47 -2.69 -20.02
CA ARG A 426 -9.65 -2.63 -19.13
C ARG A 426 -9.91 -3.94 -18.39
N ASP A 427 -9.23 -5.00 -18.77
CA ASP A 427 -9.53 -6.35 -18.34
C ASP A 427 -8.92 -6.62 -16.96
N MET A 428 -9.79 -6.73 -15.97
CA MET A 428 -9.47 -7.24 -14.64
C MET A 428 -9.39 -8.76 -14.72
N ASP A 429 -8.17 -9.33 -14.68
CA ASP A 429 -7.85 -10.64 -14.07
C ASP A 429 -6.37 -11.00 -14.31
N ILE A 430 -5.45 -10.30 -13.64
CA ILE A 430 -4.03 -10.70 -13.54
C ILE A 430 -3.53 -10.43 -12.13
N ALA A 431 -3.12 -11.48 -11.42
CA ALA A 431 -2.49 -11.39 -10.11
C ALA A 431 -1.08 -10.73 -10.17
N ASP A 432 -0.56 -10.31 -9.02
CA ASP A 432 0.78 -9.75 -8.82
C ASP A 432 1.15 -8.45 -9.59
N GLY A 433 0.25 -7.90 -10.40
CA GLY A 433 0.39 -6.55 -10.99
C GLY A 433 1.54 -6.43 -12.01
N VAL A 434 1.81 -7.52 -12.72
CA VAL A 434 2.85 -7.62 -13.75
C VAL A 434 2.26 -7.33 -15.14
N TYR A 435 2.78 -6.33 -15.84
CA TYR A 435 2.23 -5.83 -17.11
C TYR A 435 3.20 -6.01 -18.29
N ASN A 436 2.75 -6.76 -19.29
CA ASN A 436 3.48 -7.01 -20.55
C ASN A 436 3.39 -5.82 -21.52
N VAL A 437 4.47 -5.04 -21.66
CA VAL A 437 4.50 -3.87 -22.55
C VAL A 437 5.44 -4.07 -23.75
N TYR A 438 4.95 -3.74 -24.95
CA TYR A 438 5.70 -3.87 -26.21
C TYR A 438 7.01 -3.07 -26.21
N THR A 439 8.13 -3.76 -26.44
CA THR A 439 9.44 -3.12 -26.68
C THR A 439 9.39 -2.17 -27.88
N GLY A 440 9.97 -0.97 -27.75
CA GLY A 440 9.99 0.06 -28.79
C GLY A 440 9.96 1.49 -28.26
N TYR A 441 9.76 2.42 -29.19
CA TYR A 441 9.59 3.85 -29.02
C TYR A 441 8.14 4.23 -29.32
N SER A 442 7.51 4.93 -28.38
CA SER A 442 6.25 5.62 -28.57
C SER A 442 6.38 7.09 -28.18
N SER A 443 5.56 7.95 -28.77
CA SER A 443 5.41 9.34 -28.33
C SER A 443 3.97 9.80 -28.55
N GLN A 444 3.33 10.30 -27.49
CA GLN A 444 1.96 10.82 -27.58
C GLN A 444 1.92 12.27 -28.10
N GLY A 445 3.01 13.02 -27.92
CA GLY A 445 3.15 14.40 -28.39
C GLY A 445 4.16 14.58 -29.53
N ALA A 446 4.36 15.83 -29.91
CA ALA A 446 5.22 16.19 -31.04
C ALA A 446 6.72 16.11 -30.67
N VAL A 447 7.50 15.43 -31.52
CA VAL A 447 8.97 15.36 -31.41
C VAL A 447 9.63 16.20 -32.50
N GLY A 448 10.49 17.14 -32.12
CA GLY A 448 11.16 18.04 -33.07
C GLY A 448 12.25 17.34 -33.87
N THR A 449 13.19 16.65 -33.20
CA THR A 449 14.28 15.90 -33.82
C THR A 449 14.47 14.55 -33.13
N LEU A 450 14.45 13.46 -33.88
CA LEU A 450 14.96 12.15 -33.45
C LEU A 450 16.35 11.95 -34.07
N ASP A 451 17.36 11.66 -33.24
CA ASP A 451 18.73 11.45 -33.67
C ASP A 451 19.12 9.98 -33.43
N VAL A 452 19.21 9.23 -34.53
CA VAL A 452 19.56 7.80 -34.59
C VAL A 452 20.92 7.61 -35.27
N SER A 453 21.77 8.65 -35.29
CA SER A 453 23.10 8.62 -35.94
C SER A 453 24.09 7.61 -35.32
N ALA A 454 23.76 6.99 -34.19
CA ALA A 454 24.49 5.85 -33.62
C ALA A 454 24.40 4.55 -34.47
N TRP A 455 23.43 4.45 -35.39
CA TRP A 455 23.19 3.25 -36.20
C TRP A 455 23.83 3.35 -37.60
N LYS A 456 24.71 2.40 -37.94
CA LYS A 456 25.27 2.21 -39.30
C LYS A 456 24.46 1.21 -40.15
N VAL A 457 23.64 0.38 -39.50
CA VAL A 457 22.74 -0.63 -40.10
C VAL A 457 21.47 -0.66 -39.27
N MET A 458 20.30 -0.75 -39.91
CA MET A 458 19.00 -0.86 -39.26
C MET A 458 18.27 -2.12 -39.74
N ASN A 459 18.08 -3.08 -38.83
CA ASN A 459 17.24 -4.26 -39.10
C ASN A 459 15.73 -3.90 -39.05
N ASN A 460 14.87 -4.83 -39.43
CA ASN A 460 13.42 -4.60 -39.46
C ASN A 460 12.87 -4.18 -38.08
N TYR A 461 13.39 -4.76 -37.00
CA TYR A 461 13.03 -4.39 -35.63
C TYR A 461 13.30 -2.90 -35.33
N VAL A 462 14.52 -2.41 -35.58
CA VAL A 462 14.88 -0.98 -35.35
C VAL A 462 14.00 -0.05 -36.18
N ARG A 463 13.72 -0.39 -37.45
CA ARG A 463 12.81 0.39 -38.31
C ARG A 463 11.40 0.47 -37.71
N LYS A 464 10.78 -0.69 -37.44
CA LYS A 464 9.39 -0.82 -36.95
C LYS A 464 9.17 -0.23 -35.55
N ARG A 465 10.09 -0.53 -34.63
CA ARG A 465 9.93 -0.20 -33.21
C ARG A 465 10.61 1.10 -32.79
N GLN A 466 11.59 1.64 -33.53
CA GLN A 466 12.31 2.87 -33.11
C GLN A 466 12.13 4.07 -34.06
N ILE A 467 11.49 3.90 -35.23
CA ILE A 467 11.31 5.00 -36.21
C ILE A 467 9.83 5.17 -36.61
N THR A 468 9.08 4.08 -36.83
CA THR A 468 7.68 4.17 -37.31
C THR A 468 6.60 4.11 -36.22
N ASN A 469 6.93 3.74 -34.98
CA ASN A 469 5.97 3.52 -33.88
C ASN A 469 4.83 2.53 -34.26
N GLU A 470 5.15 1.48 -35.03
CA GLU A 470 4.15 0.57 -35.63
C GLU A 470 3.31 -0.26 -34.65
N TYR A 471 3.64 -0.27 -33.35
CA TYR A 471 3.04 -1.13 -32.33
C TYR A 471 2.17 -0.43 -31.29
N THR A 472 2.02 0.91 -31.30
CA THR A 472 1.03 1.57 -30.45
C THR A 472 -0.25 1.89 -31.23
N LEU A 473 -1.39 1.74 -30.56
CA LEU A 473 -2.73 1.76 -31.18
C LEU A 473 -3.10 3.08 -31.91
N HIS A 474 -2.31 4.14 -31.71
CA HIS A 474 -2.51 5.46 -32.30
C HIS A 474 -1.96 5.53 -33.73
N LYS A 475 -2.70 4.98 -34.71
CA LYS A 475 -2.39 5.00 -36.15
C LYS A 475 -2.48 6.40 -36.80
N GLY A 476 -2.05 7.46 -36.12
CA GLY A 476 -2.15 8.86 -36.56
C GLY A 476 -0.80 9.53 -36.84
N LYS A 477 -0.82 10.82 -37.20
CA LYS A 477 0.40 11.64 -37.41
C LYS A 477 1.15 11.96 -36.09
N ASN A 478 0.55 11.67 -34.93
CA ASN A 478 1.13 11.96 -33.62
C ASN A 478 2.32 11.04 -33.31
N GLY A 479 3.40 11.59 -32.78
CA GLY A 479 4.62 10.86 -32.43
C GLY A 479 5.70 10.76 -33.53
N VAL A 480 5.36 11.05 -34.79
CA VAL A 480 6.36 11.14 -35.88
C VAL A 480 7.29 12.34 -35.64
N PRO A 481 8.63 12.18 -35.74
CA PRO A 481 9.57 13.28 -35.54
C PRO A 481 9.62 14.21 -36.76
N LYS A 482 9.62 15.54 -36.56
CA LYS A 482 9.72 16.52 -37.68
C LYS A 482 11.06 16.44 -38.44
N LYS A 483 12.14 16.05 -37.74
CA LYS A 483 13.48 15.86 -38.28
C LYS A 483 14.06 14.52 -37.83
N LEU A 484 14.72 13.80 -38.73
CA LEU A 484 15.47 12.58 -38.43
C LEU A 484 16.96 12.81 -38.74
N VAL A 485 17.84 12.59 -37.76
CA VAL A 485 19.30 12.63 -37.95
C VAL A 485 19.83 11.19 -38.04
N ILE A 486 20.56 10.90 -39.12
CA ILE A 486 21.02 9.56 -39.49
C ILE A 486 22.54 9.54 -39.70
N ASN A 487 23.17 8.37 -39.62
CA ASN A 487 24.62 8.26 -39.83
C ASN A 487 24.99 8.47 -41.31
N LYS A 488 26.00 9.28 -41.61
CA LYS A 488 26.53 9.48 -42.98
C LYS A 488 26.99 8.17 -43.63
N LYS A 489 27.49 7.21 -42.82
CA LYS A 489 27.88 5.85 -43.22
C LYS A 489 26.76 4.80 -43.01
N LEU A 490 25.49 5.20 -42.93
CA LEU A 490 24.35 4.27 -42.90
C LEU A 490 24.23 3.48 -44.22
N ARG A 491 24.03 2.17 -44.12
CA ARG A 491 23.88 1.22 -45.26
C ARG A 491 22.89 1.74 -46.33
N LYS A 492 23.26 1.64 -47.61
CA LYS A 492 22.47 2.14 -48.77
C LYS A 492 20.99 1.73 -48.73
N ALA A 493 20.69 0.47 -48.41
CA ALA A 493 19.32 -0.04 -48.29
C ALA A 493 18.50 0.64 -47.18
N ASP A 494 19.12 0.94 -46.04
CA ASP A 494 18.47 1.63 -44.92
C ASP A 494 18.23 3.11 -45.28
N LYS A 495 19.19 3.78 -45.94
CA LYS A 495 18.96 5.12 -46.50
C LYS A 495 17.80 5.14 -47.52
N LYS A 496 17.67 4.12 -48.40
CA LYS A 496 16.56 3.99 -49.36
C LYS A 496 15.20 3.84 -48.65
N TRP A 497 15.15 3.06 -47.56
CA TRP A 497 13.94 2.93 -46.73
C TRP A 497 13.61 4.24 -45.99
N ILE A 498 14.60 4.91 -45.38
CA ILE A 498 14.40 6.20 -44.70
C ILE A 498 13.90 7.28 -45.67
N LYS A 499 14.41 7.34 -46.90
CA LYS A 499 13.88 8.27 -47.93
C LYS A 499 12.40 8.00 -48.25
N LYS A 500 11.96 6.74 -48.34
CA LYS A 500 10.54 6.40 -48.51
C LYS A 500 9.69 6.81 -47.31
N PHE A 501 10.12 6.49 -46.09
CA PHE A 501 9.45 6.90 -44.84
C PHE A 501 9.34 8.43 -44.75
N ALA A 502 10.43 9.14 -45.01
CA ALA A 502 10.49 10.60 -44.96
C ALA A 502 9.58 11.28 -45.98
N LYS A 503 9.47 10.75 -47.21
CA LYS A 503 8.49 11.24 -48.20
C LYS A 503 7.04 10.99 -47.75
N LYS A 504 6.73 9.80 -47.21
CA LYS A 504 5.37 9.47 -46.73
C LYS A 504 4.89 10.35 -45.57
N TRP A 505 5.80 10.75 -44.68
CA TRP A 505 5.46 11.45 -43.43
C TRP A 505 6.02 12.88 -43.32
N HIS A 506 6.53 13.45 -44.43
CA HIS A 506 7.09 14.81 -44.51
C HIS A 506 8.22 15.11 -43.49
N VAL A 507 9.10 14.13 -43.24
CA VAL A 507 10.19 14.24 -42.25
C VAL A 507 11.47 14.79 -42.88
N LYS A 508 12.07 15.85 -42.30
CA LYS A 508 13.37 16.36 -42.77
C LYS A 508 14.51 15.43 -42.35
N VAL A 509 15.14 14.75 -43.29
CA VAL A 509 16.32 13.89 -43.04
C VAL A 509 17.60 14.73 -43.10
N VAL A 510 18.52 14.51 -42.16
CA VAL A 510 19.87 15.09 -42.16
C VAL A 510 20.90 14.01 -41.83
N GLU A 511 22.00 13.97 -42.57
CA GLU A 511 23.12 13.06 -42.29
C GLU A 511 24.14 13.70 -41.33
N LYS A 512 24.76 12.86 -40.49
CA LYS A 512 25.81 13.21 -39.52
C LYS A 512 26.88 12.13 -39.51
#